data_AF-A0A5E6NF96-F1
#
_entry.id   AF-A0A5E6NF96-F1
#
_cell.length_a   1.000
_cell.length_b   1.000
_cell.length_c   1.000
_cell.angle_alpha   90.00
_cell.angle_beta   90.00
_cell.angle_gamma   90.00
#
_symmetry.space_group_name_H-M   'P 1'
#
loop_
_entity.id
_entity.type
_entity.pdbx_description
1 polymer ?
#
loop_
_entity_poly.entity_id
_entity_poly.type
_entity_poly.pdbx_seq_one_letter_code
_entity_poly.pdbx_strand_id
1 'polypeptide(L)'
;MAIKKLTVLPESGNAKIFERISDKQVMTYFKQLTGSKLPKPIAKKFKVGDNKFEYVVIYKIKTDKGYFTLRNKSASNLSDGSKPRWTIDVSKKIAGTGRKGTEEIKFK
;
A
#
# COMPACT_ATOMS: atom_id res chain seq x y z
N MET A 1 -5.33 -24.16 0.76
CA MET A 1 -4.62 -22.99 0.18
C MET A 1 -3.60 -22.49 1.20
N ALA A 2 -2.31 -22.54 0.89
CA ALA A 2 -1.27 -22.03 1.78
C ALA A 2 -1.33 -20.50 1.83
N ILE A 3 -1.46 -19.93 3.04
CA ILE A 3 -1.40 -18.48 3.27
C ILE A 3 0.05 -18.06 3.06
N LYS A 4 0.37 -17.47 1.90
CA LYS A 4 1.68 -16.87 1.66
C LYS A 4 1.90 -15.79 2.73
N LYS A 5 2.84 -16.02 3.64
CA LYS A 5 3.14 -15.10 4.73
C LYS A 5 3.70 -13.81 4.11
N LEU A 6 2.90 -12.75 4.11
CA LEU A 6 3.30 -11.42 3.65
C LEU A 6 4.15 -10.82 4.78
N THR A 7 5.43 -11.17 4.88
CA THR A 7 6.30 -10.75 6.01
C THR A 7 7.37 -9.74 5.66
N VAL A 8 7.54 -9.42 4.38
CA VAL A 8 8.75 -8.73 3.94
C VAL A 8 8.39 -7.34 3.42
N LEU A 9 8.91 -6.30 4.08
CA LEU A 9 8.93 -4.91 3.61
C LEU A 9 9.58 -4.81 2.20
N PRO A 10 9.36 -3.73 1.43
CA PRO A 10 10.05 -3.53 0.15
C PRO A 10 11.57 -3.41 0.36
N GLU A 11 12.36 -4.22 -0.35
CA GLU A 11 13.82 -4.30 -0.23
C GLU A 11 14.55 -3.31 -1.16
N SER A 12 14.07 -2.06 -1.19
CA SER A 12 14.65 -0.91 -1.90
C SER A 12 14.33 -0.73 -3.40
N GLY A 13 14.23 0.55 -3.78
CA GLY A 13 14.22 1.07 -5.15
C GLY A 13 12.86 1.04 -5.84
N ASN A 14 12.22 -0.13 -5.88
CA ASN A 14 11.00 -0.39 -6.64
C ASN A 14 9.83 -0.81 -5.73
N ALA A 15 8.60 -0.53 -6.20
CA ALA A 15 7.40 -0.96 -5.49
C ALA A 15 7.35 -2.49 -5.42
N LYS A 16 7.11 -3.05 -4.23
CA LYS A 16 6.94 -4.50 -4.06
C LYS A 16 5.57 -4.92 -4.57
N ILE A 17 5.51 -5.89 -5.48
CA ILE A 17 4.26 -6.35 -6.09
C ILE A 17 3.89 -7.72 -5.51
N PHE A 18 2.67 -7.85 -5.01
CA PHE A 18 2.07 -9.13 -4.65
C PHE A 18 0.93 -9.45 -5.61
N GLU A 19 0.92 -10.68 -6.14
CA GLU A 19 -0.09 -11.16 -7.07
C GLU A 19 -1.05 -12.14 -6.40
N ARG A 20 -2.30 -12.17 -6.87
CA ARG A 20 -3.33 -13.15 -6.46
C ARG A 20 -3.65 -13.08 -4.97
N ILE A 21 -3.65 -11.87 -4.41
CA ILE A 21 -3.99 -11.60 -3.01
C ILE A 21 -5.43 -11.08 -2.93
N SER A 22 -6.27 -11.73 -2.12
CA SER A 22 -7.64 -11.27 -1.87
C SER A 22 -7.65 -9.99 -1.02
N ASP A 23 -8.72 -9.19 -1.13
CA ASP A 23 -8.90 -7.97 -0.34
C ASP A 23 -8.79 -8.26 1.17
N LYS A 24 -9.36 -9.38 1.64
CA LYS A 24 -9.26 -9.82 3.04
C LYS A 24 -7.80 -10.05 3.48
N GLN A 25 -6.96 -10.58 2.60
CA GLN A 25 -5.54 -10.76 2.87
C GLN A 25 -4.78 -9.43 2.87
N VAL A 26 -5.09 -8.50 1.96
CA VAL A 26 -4.51 -7.15 1.96
C VAL A 26 -4.82 -6.44 3.29
N MET A 27 -6.09 -6.47 3.73
CA MET A 27 -6.51 -5.84 4.99
C MET A 27 -5.85 -6.50 6.20
N THR A 28 -5.75 -7.84 6.21
CA THR A 28 -5.05 -8.58 7.27
C THR A 28 -3.58 -8.19 7.34
N TYR A 29 -2.91 -8.13 6.18
CA TYR A 29 -1.52 -7.72 6.11
C TYR A 29 -1.30 -6.28 6.59
N PHE A 30 -2.18 -5.35 6.19
CA PHE A 30 -2.09 -3.96 6.65
C PHE A 30 -2.26 -3.83 8.18
N LYS A 31 -3.16 -4.61 8.79
CA LYS A 31 -3.30 -4.68 10.26
C LYS A 31 -2.05 -5.24 10.93
N GLN A 32 -1.47 -6.32 10.38
CA GLN A 32 -0.23 -6.91 10.88
C GLN A 32 0.95 -5.93 10.79
N LEU A 33 1.06 -5.22 9.67
CA LEU A 33 2.12 -4.24 9.42
C LEU A 33 2.08 -3.05 10.39
N THR A 34 0.88 -2.63 10.77
CA THR A 34 0.65 -1.46 11.62
C THR A 34 0.42 -1.78 13.10
N GLY A 35 0.28 -3.07 13.45
CA GLY A 35 -0.09 -3.51 14.80
C GLY A 35 -1.46 -2.98 15.28
N SER A 36 -2.29 -2.50 14.36
CA SER A 36 -3.49 -1.70 14.67
C SER A 36 -4.74 -2.27 14.01
N LYS A 37 -5.91 -2.02 14.61
CA LYS A 37 -7.19 -2.28 13.96
C LYS A 37 -7.36 -1.38 12.73
N LEU A 38 -8.13 -1.85 11.74
CA LEU A 38 -8.41 -1.06 10.54
C LEU A 38 -9.33 0.11 10.92
N PRO A 39 -8.96 1.37 10.62
CA PRO A 39 -9.78 2.53 10.94
C PRO A 39 -11.00 2.60 10.01
N LYS A 40 -11.92 3.54 10.28
CA LYS A 40 -12.97 3.89 9.31
C LYS A 40 -12.31 4.44 8.04
N PRO A 41 -12.69 3.95 6.85
CA PRO A 41 -12.14 4.48 5.60
C PRO A 41 -12.62 5.92 5.36
N ILE A 42 -11.80 6.67 4.64
CA ILE A 42 -12.17 7.98 4.08
C ILE A 42 -12.17 7.90 2.55
N ALA A 43 -13.09 8.63 1.91
CA ALA A 43 -13.07 8.83 0.47
C ALA A 43 -12.37 10.16 0.15
N LYS A 44 -11.37 10.14 -0.74
CA LYS A 44 -10.66 11.36 -1.16
C LYS A 44 -10.35 11.32 -2.65
N LYS A 45 -10.38 12.48 -3.32
CA LYS A 45 -9.86 12.62 -4.68
C LYS A 45 -8.35 12.36 -4.69
N PHE A 46 -7.91 11.50 -5.60
CA PHE A 46 -6.51 11.09 -5.75
C PHE A 46 -6.15 11.04 -7.25
N LYS A 47 -4.93 11.44 -7.59
CA LYS A 47 -4.43 11.46 -8.97
C LYS A 47 -4.05 10.04 -9.40
N VAL A 48 -4.76 9.47 -10.37
CA VAL A 48 -4.60 8.07 -10.85
C VAL A 48 -3.90 7.96 -12.21
N GLY A 49 -3.27 9.04 -12.65
CA GLY A 49 -2.60 9.18 -13.94
C GLY A 49 -2.50 10.65 -14.32
N ASP A 50 -2.11 10.94 -15.55
CA ASP A 50 -1.99 12.32 -16.01
C ASP A 50 -3.36 13.00 -16.07
N ASN A 51 -3.48 14.11 -15.35
CA ASN A 51 -4.68 14.95 -15.21
C ASN A 51 -5.98 14.23 -14.83
N LYS A 52 -5.91 12.98 -14.36
CA LYS A 52 -7.09 12.21 -13.95
C LYS A 52 -7.17 12.08 -12.43
N PHE A 53 -8.28 12.54 -11.85
CA PHE A 53 -8.58 12.40 -10.43
C PHE A 53 -9.80 11.51 -10.23
N GLU A 54 -9.70 10.56 -9.31
CA GLU A 54 -10.78 9.66 -8.96
C GLU A 54 -10.94 9.62 -7.43
N TYR A 55 -12.16 9.31 -6.96
CA TYR A 55 -12.36 9.02 -5.55
C TYR A 55 -11.72 7.66 -5.21
N VAL A 56 -10.96 7.66 -4.12
CA VAL A 56 -10.21 6.50 -3.61
C VAL A 56 -10.58 6.29 -2.15
N VAL A 57 -10.77 5.03 -1.79
CA VAL A 57 -10.96 4.58 -0.41
C VAL A 57 -9.59 4.50 0.25
N ILE A 58 -9.43 5.22 1.36
CA ILE A 58 -8.16 5.35 2.07
C ILE A 58 -8.32 4.95 3.54
N TYR A 59 -7.42 4.11 4.03
CA TYR A 59 -7.21 3.82 5.44
C TYR A 59 -5.85 4.37 5.86
N LYS A 60 -5.83 5.27 6.84
CA LYS A 60 -4.59 5.90 7.32
C LYS A 60 -4.38 5.59 8.79
N ILE A 61 -3.20 5.08 9.12
CA ILE A 61 -2.80 4.76 10.50
C ILE A 61 -1.49 5.49 10.81
N LYS A 62 -1.45 6.14 11.98
CA LYS A 62 -0.22 6.69 12.56
C LYS A 62 0.30 5.69 13.59
N THR A 63 1.55 5.30 13.46
CA THR A 63 2.29 4.48 14.42
C THR A 63 3.44 5.30 15.01
N ASP A 64 4.10 4.76 16.02
CA ASP A 64 5.40 5.21 16.53
C ASP A 64 6.47 5.31 15.43
N LYS A 65 6.43 4.37 14.47
CA LYS A 65 7.36 4.30 13.34
C LYS A 65 7.03 5.30 12.23
N GLY A 66 5.80 5.81 12.18
CA GLY A 66 5.34 6.80 11.20
C GLY A 66 3.97 6.47 10.61
N TYR A 67 3.65 7.07 9.47
CA TYR A 67 2.36 6.88 8.81
C TYR A 67 2.38 5.72 7.82
N PHE A 68 1.27 4.97 7.83
CA PHE A 68 0.93 3.96 6.84
C PHE A 68 -0.41 4.33 6.20
N THR A 69 -0.48 4.21 4.88
CA THR A 69 -1.71 4.49 4.13
C THR A 69 -2.03 3.32 3.22
N LEU A 70 -3.21 2.71 3.37
CA LEU A 70 -3.74 1.72 2.44
C LEU A 70 -4.80 2.38 1.56
N ARG A 71 -4.71 2.20 0.24
CA ARG A 71 -5.61 2.81 -0.75
C ARG A 71 -5.98 1.85 -1.87
N ASN A 72 -7.20 1.94 -2.39
CA ASN A 72 -7.72 1.03 -3.43
C ASN A 72 -7.39 1.44 -4.88
N LYS A 73 -6.44 2.35 -5.08
CA LYS A 73 -5.92 2.77 -6.40
C LYS A 73 -4.46 3.18 -6.32
N SER A 74 -3.78 3.11 -7.47
CA SER A 74 -2.40 3.59 -7.65
C SER A 74 -2.31 4.74 -8.66
N ALA A 75 -1.32 5.62 -8.49
CA ALA A 75 -1.05 6.70 -9.43
C ALA A 75 -0.45 6.15 -10.73
N SER A 76 0.46 5.19 -10.59
CA SER A 76 1.16 4.54 -11.70
C SER A 76 0.63 3.13 -11.96
N ASN A 77 0.74 2.72 -13.23
CA ASN A 77 0.55 1.32 -13.62
C ASN A 77 1.71 0.48 -13.07
N LEU A 78 1.52 -0.84 -13.11
CA LEU A 78 2.60 -1.81 -12.96
C LEU A 78 3.40 -1.89 -14.26
N SER A 79 4.57 -2.56 -14.21
CA SER A 79 5.44 -2.73 -15.38
C SER A 79 4.77 -3.49 -16.53
N ASP A 80 3.78 -4.32 -16.23
CA ASP A 80 2.96 -5.03 -17.22
C ASP A 80 1.75 -4.22 -17.73
N GLY A 81 1.67 -2.94 -17.39
CA GLY A 81 0.57 -2.05 -17.77
C GLY A 81 -0.70 -2.17 -16.93
N SER A 82 -0.82 -3.20 -16.07
CA SER A 82 -2.00 -3.38 -15.22
C SER A 82 -2.08 -2.34 -14.08
N LYS A 83 -3.29 -2.09 -13.57
CA LYS A 83 -3.50 -1.22 -12.41
C LYS A 83 -3.50 -2.04 -11.11
N PRO A 84 -2.73 -1.64 -10.08
CA PRO A 84 -2.84 -2.24 -8.76
C PRO A 84 -4.24 -2.04 -8.18
N ARG A 85 -4.79 -3.09 -7.59
CA ARG A 85 -6.07 -3.05 -6.87
C ARG A 85 -5.93 -2.36 -5.52
N TRP A 86 -4.82 -2.61 -4.84
CA TRP A 86 -4.48 -1.94 -3.58
C TRP A 86 -3.04 -1.44 -3.60
N THR A 87 -2.77 -0.38 -2.86
CA THR A 87 -1.43 0.16 -2.64
C THR A 87 -1.28 0.53 -1.17
N ILE A 88 -0.19 0.11 -0.54
CA ILE A 88 0.22 0.56 0.78
C ILE A 88 1.41 1.51 0.62
N ASP A 89 1.24 2.72 1.12
CA ASP A 89 2.29 3.71 1.24
C ASP A 89 2.96 3.56 2.61
N VAL A 90 4.26 3.28 2.62
CA VAL A 90 5.09 3.13 3.81
C VAL A 90 6.22 4.16 3.75
N SER A 91 6.49 4.91 4.82
CA SER A 91 7.62 5.84 4.76
C SER A 91 8.96 5.11 4.55
N LYS A 92 9.85 5.66 3.72
CA LYS A 92 11.19 5.09 3.43
C LYS A 92 12.06 4.91 4.68
N LYS A 93 11.83 5.73 5.72
CA LYS A 93 12.44 5.57 7.05
C LYS A 93 12.08 4.23 7.70
N ILE A 94 10.84 3.78 7.53
CA ILE A 94 10.33 2.50 8.07
C ILE A 94 10.80 1.33 7.22
N ALA A 95 10.87 1.50 5.90
CA ALA A 95 11.33 0.48 4.97
C ALA A 95 12.85 0.19 5.04
N GLY A 96 13.58 0.79 5.98
CA GLY A 96 14.99 0.49 6.23
C GLY A 96 15.99 1.17 5.26
N THR A 97 15.54 2.08 4.38
CA THR A 97 16.44 2.73 3.41
C THR A 97 17.03 4.06 3.90
N GLY A 98 16.58 4.58 5.05
CA GLY A 98 17.11 5.82 5.67
C GLY A 98 16.83 7.12 4.90
N ARG A 99 16.18 7.05 3.73
CA ARG A 99 15.91 8.21 2.85
C ARG A 99 14.57 8.89 3.17
N LYS A 100 14.43 10.17 2.80
CA LYS A 100 13.12 10.87 2.77
C LYS A 100 12.28 10.32 1.62
N GLY A 101 10.98 10.11 1.86
CA GLY A 101 10.00 9.68 0.86
C GLY A 101 9.16 8.47 1.30
N THR A 102 8.47 7.87 0.34
CA THR A 102 7.53 6.76 0.53
C THR A 102 7.93 5.58 -0.36
N GLU A 103 7.93 4.38 0.19
CA GLU A 103 7.93 3.12 -0.56
C GLU A 103 6.50 2.63 -0.74
N GLU A 104 6.22 2.05 -1.91
CA GLU A 104 4.90 1.48 -2.20
C GLU A 104 4.94 -0.05 -2.18
N ILE A 105 3.91 -0.66 -1.60
CA ILE A 105 3.60 -2.08 -1.74
C ILE A 105 2.31 -2.17 -2.55
N LYS A 106 2.32 -2.84 -3.70
CA LYS A 106 1.22 -2.92 -4.66
C LYS A 106 0.66 -4.34 -4.70
N PHE A 107 -0.65 -4.46 -4.84
CA PHE A 107 -1.36 -5.74 -4.91
C PHE A 107 -2.17 -5.81 -6.21
N LYS A 108 -2.05 -6.92 -6.95
CA LYS A 108 -2.82 -7.18 -8.18
C LYS A 108 -3.49 -8.55 -8.14
#